data_AF-Q86I56-F1
#
_entry.id   AF-Q86I56-F1
#
_cell.length_a   1.000
_cell.length_b   1.000
_cell.length_c   1.000
_cell.angle_alpha   90.00
_cell.angle_beta   90.00
_cell.angle_gamma   90.00
#
_symmetry.space_group_name_H-M   'P 1'
#
loop_
_entity.id
_entity.type
_entity.pdbx_description
1 polymer ?
#
loop_
_entity_poly.entity_id
_entity_poly.type
_entity_poly.pdbx_seq_one_letter_code
_entity_poly.pdbx_strand_id
1 'polypeptide(L)'
;MSSKYCINGTIDPSTTEEFEGVIVDMNIGGVLLGIFLLVGCCFSIIPQHIKIVKTKSVVGLSFLWMFLGNINQFSGFINMFVLKFPQVQACSTLGFARCGPSLLSLFQSFGIWLFSFPIYILYLIFAPNDLKFIEKTSLKDLSSARKEYRLAQLFFLMLVMFLSSIILVVGILVSDIVGTCTHTTYIFGYGMGMLSTIITFVQWSPQIYKTIRDKAVGSFSIIMLCIQGPGSLINLYYLIFVSKESVSTWLAYLCSSVQIFILLGLLIFFDRRNKRIARELKESSIEEQDIHSGSPNQSVLNYKETHPLLFTQSPSLKSQQQNNNNNNNNNSSNQNQSKNHSILNSSFNSSYHEENDREEYSDQI
;
A
#
# COMPACT_ATOMS: atom_id res chain seq x y z
N MET A 1 32.95 7.95 -32.29
CA MET A 1 33.12 7.34 -30.94
C MET A 1 31.83 6.64 -30.62
N SER A 2 31.82 5.31 -30.48
CA SER A 2 30.59 4.61 -30.08
C SER A 2 30.23 5.00 -28.64
N SER A 3 29.01 5.51 -28.45
CA SER A 3 28.55 6.05 -27.17
C SER A 3 28.39 4.91 -26.16
N LYS A 4 29.30 4.81 -25.19
CA LYS A 4 29.30 3.77 -24.14
C LYS A 4 28.28 4.01 -23.02
N TYR A 5 27.17 4.67 -23.31
CA TYR A 5 26.14 4.99 -22.31
C TYR A 5 24.99 3.97 -22.29
N CYS A 6 25.10 2.86 -23.02
CA CYS A 6 24.21 1.72 -22.82
C CYS A 6 24.45 1.05 -21.46
N ILE A 7 23.57 0.11 -21.12
CA ILE A 7 23.65 -0.73 -19.94
C ILE A 7 25.05 -1.34 -19.76
N ASN A 8 25.57 -1.37 -18.54
CA ASN A 8 26.90 -1.93 -18.22
C ASN A 8 28.08 -1.37 -19.05
N GLY A 9 27.92 -0.18 -19.65
CA GLY A 9 28.96 0.44 -20.47
C GLY A 9 29.11 -0.17 -21.87
N THR A 10 28.09 -0.92 -22.35
CA THR A 10 28.09 -1.47 -23.71
C THR A 10 27.91 -0.37 -24.76
N ILE A 11 28.14 -0.75 -26.02
CA ILE A 11 27.89 0.09 -27.20
C ILE A 11 26.47 -0.13 -27.71
N ASP A 12 25.95 0.84 -28.45
CA ASP A 12 24.64 0.73 -29.12
C ASP A 12 24.71 -0.38 -30.17
N PRO A 13 23.97 -1.49 -30.01
CA PRO A 13 24.11 -2.67 -30.85
C PRO A 13 23.48 -2.46 -32.23
N SER A 14 24.22 -2.80 -33.27
CA SER A 14 23.81 -2.71 -34.68
C SER A 14 23.89 -4.04 -35.42
N THR A 15 24.70 -4.98 -34.91
CA THR A 15 24.88 -6.32 -35.48
C THR A 15 24.32 -7.40 -34.57
N THR A 16 24.04 -8.57 -35.12
CA THR A 16 23.55 -9.75 -34.37
C THR A 16 24.46 -10.10 -33.19
N GLU A 17 25.78 -10.08 -33.38
CA GLU A 17 26.77 -10.37 -32.33
C GLU A 17 26.75 -9.33 -31.20
N GLU A 18 26.61 -8.04 -31.54
CA GLU A 18 26.45 -6.98 -30.55
C GLU A 18 25.13 -7.12 -29.76
N PHE A 19 24.04 -7.54 -30.41
CA PHE A 19 22.77 -7.84 -29.73
C PHE A 19 22.88 -9.07 -28.81
N GLU A 20 23.67 -10.09 -29.17
CA GLU A 20 23.93 -11.21 -28.28
C GLU A 20 24.72 -10.77 -27.04
N GLY A 21 25.67 -9.84 -27.21
CA GLY A 21 26.49 -9.31 -26.13
C GLY A 21 25.75 -8.46 -25.07
N VAL A 22 24.56 -7.93 -25.38
CA VAL A 22 23.75 -7.14 -24.41
C VAL A 22 22.78 -8.00 -23.58
N ILE A 23 22.55 -9.26 -23.99
CA ILE A 23 21.64 -10.17 -23.29
C ILE A 23 22.33 -10.69 -22.01
N VAL A 24 21.56 -10.75 -20.92
CA VAL A 24 22.02 -11.38 -19.68
C VAL A 24 21.75 -12.88 -19.78
N ASP A 25 22.81 -13.69 -19.79
CA ASP A 25 22.71 -15.14 -19.71
C ASP A 25 22.13 -15.56 -18.35
N MET A 26 20.99 -16.27 -18.41
CA MET A 26 20.31 -16.80 -17.24
C MET A 26 20.22 -18.31 -17.34
N ASN A 27 20.63 -19.01 -16.29
CA ASN A 27 20.39 -20.43 -16.19
C ASN A 27 18.89 -20.71 -15.97
N ILE A 28 18.49 -21.98 -16.15
CA ILE A 28 17.09 -22.38 -16.03
C ILE A 28 16.48 -22.02 -14.66
N GLY A 29 17.26 -22.14 -13.57
CA GLY A 29 16.82 -21.79 -12.22
C GLY A 29 16.50 -20.30 -12.09
N GLY A 30 17.32 -19.42 -12.66
CA GLY A 30 17.09 -17.98 -12.70
C GLY A 30 15.84 -17.62 -13.49
N VAL A 31 15.63 -18.24 -14.64
CA VAL A 31 14.41 -18.04 -15.46
C VAL A 31 13.16 -18.47 -14.69
N LEU A 32 13.18 -19.66 -14.08
CA LEU A 32 12.06 -20.17 -13.28
C LEU A 32 11.74 -19.26 -12.09
N LEU A 33 12.78 -18.78 -11.39
CA LEU A 33 12.61 -17.83 -10.29
C LEU A 33 11.97 -16.51 -10.77
N GLY A 34 12.41 -15.99 -11.92
CA GLY A 34 11.84 -14.78 -12.51
C GLY A 34 10.37 -14.93 -12.92
N ILE A 35 10.00 -16.08 -13.48
CA ILE A 35 8.60 -16.41 -13.81
C ILE A 35 7.77 -16.54 -12.53
N PHE A 36 8.29 -17.24 -11.52
CA PHE A 36 7.61 -17.40 -10.23
C PHE A 36 7.33 -16.05 -9.57
N LEU A 37 8.32 -15.14 -9.55
CA LEU A 37 8.15 -13.79 -9.02
C LEU A 37 7.13 -12.97 -9.83
N LEU A 38 7.15 -13.06 -11.16
CA LEU A 38 6.17 -12.40 -12.04
C LEU A 38 4.74 -12.83 -11.72
N VAL A 39 4.53 -14.14 -11.67
CA VAL A 39 3.23 -14.75 -11.35
C VAL A 39 2.81 -14.33 -9.94
N GLY A 40 3.68 -14.52 -8.94
CA GLY A 40 3.39 -14.16 -7.54
C GLY A 40 3.01 -12.69 -7.38
N CYS A 41 3.73 -11.77 -8.02
CA CYS A 41 3.42 -10.34 -8.02
C CYS A 41 2.03 -10.05 -8.61
N CYS A 42 1.71 -10.60 -9.78
CA CYS A 42 0.40 -10.38 -10.41
C CYS A 42 -0.75 -10.95 -9.56
N PHE A 43 -0.62 -12.20 -9.10
CA PHE A 43 -1.65 -12.87 -8.31
C PHE A 43 -1.86 -12.22 -6.94
N SER A 44 -0.83 -11.62 -6.34
CA SER A 44 -0.93 -10.96 -5.02
C SER A 44 -1.92 -9.77 -5.00
N ILE A 45 -2.16 -9.13 -6.15
CA ILE A 45 -3.05 -7.96 -6.25
C ILE A 45 -4.49 -8.36 -6.57
N ILE A 46 -4.72 -9.54 -7.16
CA ILE A 46 -6.05 -10.01 -7.58
C ILE A 46 -7.06 -10.06 -6.43
N PRO A 47 -6.73 -10.55 -5.22
CA PRO A 47 -7.66 -10.55 -4.09
C PRO A 47 -8.23 -9.16 -3.78
N GLN A 48 -7.41 -8.11 -3.91
CA GLN A 48 -7.86 -6.73 -3.67
C GLN A 48 -8.88 -6.27 -4.72
N HIS A 49 -8.70 -6.66 -5.99
CA HIS A 49 -9.69 -6.40 -7.03
C HIS A 49 -11.01 -7.10 -6.74
N ILE A 50 -10.94 -8.40 -6.41
CA ILE A 50 -12.11 -9.20 -6.10
C ILE A 50 -12.86 -8.59 -4.92
N LYS A 51 -12.15 -8.21 -3.85
CA LYS A 51 -12.72 -7.56 -2.67
C LYS A 51 -13.48 -6.29 -3.06
N ILE A 52 -12.85 -5.36 -3.77
CA ILE A 52 -13.47 -4.09 -4.16
C ILE A 52 -14.69 -4.32 -5.07
N VAL A 53 -14.59 -5.21 -6.05
CA VAL A 53 -15.70 -5.50 -6.98
C VAL A 53 -16.88 -6.17 -6.29
N LYS A 54 -16.63 -7.08 -5.34
CA LYS A 54 -17.68 -7.75 -4.57
C LYS A 54 -18.35 -6.82 -3.56
N THR A 55 -17.57 -6.05 -2.80
CA THR A 55 -18.10 -5.15 -1.78
C THR A 55 -18.67 -3.87 -2.37
N LYS A 56 -18.22 -3.47 -3.57
CA LYS A 56 -18.51 -2.18 -4.20
C LYS A 56 -18.22 -0.99 -3.27
N SER A 57 -17.22 -1.17 -2.41
CA SER A 57 -16.82 -0.24 -1.36
C SER A 57 -15.30 -0.18 -1.28
N VAL A 58 -14.78 1.01 -0.99
CA VAL A 58 -13.35 1.31 -0.92
C VAL A 58 -12.97 1.89 0.45
N VAL A 59 -13.83 1.72 1.45
CA VAL A 59 -13.56 2.11 2.83
C VAL A 59 -12.24 1.51 3.31
N GLY A 60 -11.40 2.35 3.92
CA GLY A 60 -10.07 1.98 4.41
C GLY A 60 -8.93 2.11 3.39
N LEU A 61 -9.23 2.39 2.11
CA LEU A 61 -8.20 2.66 1.10
C LEU A 61 -7.76 4.13 1.12
N SER A 62 -6.46 4.35 1.04
CA SER A 62 -5.87 5.70 0.98
C SER A 62 -5.55 6.08 -0.46
N PHE A 63 -6.20 7.14 -0.97
CA PHE A 63 -5.94 7.65 -2.32
C PHE A 63 -4.50 8.13 -2.51
N LEU A 64 -3.90 8.75 -1.48
CA LEU A 64 -2.51 9.20 -1.52
C LEU A 64 -1.54 8.02 -1.64
N TRP A 65 -1.83 6.91 -0.96
CA TRP A 65 -1.00 5.71 -1.04
C TRP A 65 -1.07 5.10 -2.45
N MET A 66 -2.27 5.01 -3.04
CA MET A 66 -2.43 4.55 -4.43
C MET A 66 -1.75 5.49 -5.44
N PHE A 67 -1.86 6.81 -5.24
CA PHE A 67 -1.19 7.80 -6.08
C PHE A 67 0.34 7.65 -6.05
N LEU A 68 0.93 7.70 -4.85
CA LEU A 68 2.38 7.55 -4.69
C LEU A 68 2.84 6.17 -5.17
N GLY A 69 2.06 5.12 -4.88
CA GLY A 69 2.32 3.75 -5.33
C GLY A 69 2.46 3.66 -6.85
N ASN A 70 1.53 4.28 -7.58
CA ASN A 70 1.56 4.30 -9.04
C ASN A 70 2.73 5.12 -9.61
N ILE A 71 3.02 6.31 -9.06
CA ILE A 71 4.19 7.09 -9.51
C ILE A 71 5.48 6.29 -9.26
N ASN A 72 5.61 5.64 -8.10
CA ASN A 72 6.78 4.83 -7.75
C ASN A 72 6.97 3.67 -8.74
N GLN A 73 5.95 2.83 -8.90
CA GLN A 73 6.01 1.64 -9.73
C GLN A 73 6.23 2.00 -11.20
N PHE A 74 5.53 3.02 -11.70
CA PHE A 74 5.73 3.46 -13.08
C PHE A 74 7.13 4.03 -13.30
N SER A 75 7.65 4.83 -12.37
CA SER A 75 9.02 5.35 -12.46
C SER A 75 10.06 4.23 -12.45
N GLY A 76 9.87 3.20 -11.61
CA GLY A 76 10.71 2.01 -11.59
C GLY A 76 10.61 1.19 -12.90
N PHE A 77 9.43 1.06 -13.47
CA PHE A 77 9.24 0.43 -14.78
C PHE A 77 9.95 1.21 -15.90
N ILE A 78 9.80 2.54 -15.96
CA ILE A 78 10.46 3.38 -16.96
C ILE A 78 11.98 3.35 -16.80
N ASN A 79 12.50 3.33 -15.57
CA ASN A 79 13.91 3.12 -15.31
C ASN A 79 14.41 1.81 -15.96
N MET A 80 13.74 0.69 -15.69
CA MET A 80 14.11 -0.60 -16.29
C MET A 80 13.96 -0.58 -17.82
N PHE A 81 12.86 -0.03 -18.34
CA PHE A 81 12.56 -0.01 -19.77
C PHE A 81 13.60 0.75 -20.56
N VAL A 82 13.93 1.98 -20.12
CA VAL A 82 14.91 2.83 -20.79
C VAL A 82 16.31 2.19 -20.75
N LEU A 83 16.74 1.68 -19.59
CA LEU A 83 18.07 1.08 -19.46
C LEU A 83 18.19 -0.27 -20.19
N LYS A 84 17.09 -1.03 -20.30
CA LYS A 84 17.05 -2.32 -21.02
C LYS A 84 16.59 -2.23 -22.46
N PHE A 85 16.42 -1.02 -23.00
CA PHE A 85 15.86 -0.88 -24.34
C PHE A 85 16.68 -1.60 -25.43
N PRO A 86 18.03 -1.64 -25.39
CA PRO A 86 18.81 -2.46 -26.32
C PRO A 86 18.47 -3.95 -26.27
N GLN A 87 18.16 -4.51 -25.09
CA GLN A 87 17.67 -5.89 -24.98
C GLN A 87 16.26 -6.06 -25.53
N VAL A 88 15.41 -5.04 -25.42
CA VAL A 88 14.09 -5.03 -26.08
C VAL A 88 14.25 -5.05 -27.61
N GLN A 89 15.17 -4.25 -28.15
CA GLN A 89 15.51 -4.27 -29.58
C GLN A 89 16.13 -5.62 -30.02
N ALA A 90 16.94 -6.24 -29.15
CA ALA A 90 17.49 -7.57 -29.41
C ALA A 90 16.40 -8.62 -29.70
N CYS A 91 15.18 -8.45 -29.16
CA CYS A 91 14.07 -9.35 -29.41
C CYS A 91 13.59 -9.38 -30.87
N SER A 92 13.71 -8.27 -31.61
CA SER A 92 13.36 -8.25 -33.04
C SER A 92 14.43 -8.89 -33.91
N THR A 93 15.69 -8.90 -33.46
CA THR A 93 16.83 -9.42 -34.23
C THR A 93 17.13 -10.88 -33.91
N LEU A 94 17.12 -11.25 -32.63
CA LEU A 94 17.46 -12.59 -32.14
C LEU A 94 16.24 -13.48 -31.84
N GLY A 95 15.06 -12.88 -31.80
CA GLY A 95 13.81 -13.55 -31.43
C GLY A 95 13.56 -13.55 -29.91
N PHE A 96 12.28 -13.60 -29.56
CA PHE A 96 11.82 -13.48 -28.17
C PHE A 96 12.33 -14.60 -27.25
N ALA A 97 12.49 -15.81 -27.77
CA ALA A 97 12.95 -16.95 -26.97
C ALA A 97 14.37 -16.75 -26.42
N ARG A 98 15.23 -16.00 -27.13
CA ARG A 98 16.59 -15.68 -26.67
C ARG A 98 16.65 -14.43 -25.80
N CYS A 99 15.98 -13.34 -26.18
CA CYS A 99 16.02 -12.10 -25.41
C CYS A 99 15.15 -12.14 -24.14
N GLY A 100 14.02 -12.85 -24.19
CA GLY A 100 12.92 -12.76 -23.23
C GLY A 100 13.33 -13.05 -21.78
N PRO A 101 14.16 -14.07 -21.51
CA PRO A 101 14.71 -14.31 -20.18
C PRO A 101 15.35 -13.06 -19.56
N SER A 102 16.16 -12.33 -20.32
CA SER A 102 16.85 -11.13 -19.83
C SER A 102 15.91 -9.95 -19.53
N LEU A 103 14.65 -10.02 -19.97
CA LEU A 103 13.61 -9.00 -19.75
C LEU A 103 12.63 -9.38 -18.63
N LEU A 104 12.81 -10.50 -17.94
CA LEU A 104 11.86 -10.96 -16.91
C LEU A 104 11.62 -9.95 -15.78
N SER A 105 12.65 -9.25 -15.31
CA SER A 105 12.50 -8.18 -14.30
C SER A 105 11.68 -6.99 -14.83
N LEU A 106 11.84 -6.65 -16.11
CA LEU A 106 11.02 -5.63 -16.78
C LEU A 106 9.55 -6.06 -16.82
N PHE A 107 9.28 -7.31 -17.17
CA PHE A 107 7.91 -7.85 -17.15
C PHE A 107 7.31 -7.88 -15.75
N GLN A 108 8.10 -8.20 -14.72
CA GLN A 108 7.66 -8.14 -13.31
C GLN A 108 7.25 -6.71 -12.91
N SER A 109 8.08 -5.73 -13.23
CA SER A 109 7.84 -4.31 -12.92
C SER A 109 6.63 -3.76 -13.69
N PHE A 110 6.49 -4.12 -14.96
CA PHE A 110 5.31 -3.76 -15.75
C PHE A 110 4.05 -4.44 -15.22
N GLY A 111 4.11 -5.73 -14.92
CA GLY A 111 2.98 -6.52 -14.42
C GLY A 111 2.44 -5.96 -13.11
N ILE A 112 3.29 -5.72 -12.11
CA ILE A 112 2.83 -5.18 -10.82
C ILE A 112 2.15 -3.82 -10.98
N TRP A 113 2.65 -2.95 -11.86
CA TRP A 113 2.03 -1.66 -12.16
C TRP A 113 0.71 -1.80 -12.92
N LEU A 114 0.68 -2.67 -13.94
CA LEU A 114 -0.50 -2.92 -14.77
C LEU A 114 -1.69 -3.42 -13.92
N PHE A 115 -1.43 -4.26 -12.93
CA PHE A 115 -2.45 -4.73 -12.01
C PHE A 115 -2.74 -3.73 -10.87
N SER A 116 -1.80 -2.90 -10.44
CA SER A 116 -2.08 -1.93 -9.36
C SER A 116 -2.85 -0.69 -9.83
N PHE A 117 -2.62 -0.24 -11.07
CA PHE A 117 -3.24 0.97 -11.61
C PHE A 117 -4.79 0.91 -11.63
N PRO A 118 -5.43 -0.20 -12.06
CA PRO A 118 -6.88 -0.35 -12.01
C PRO A 118 -7.49 -0.24 -10.60
N ILE A 119 -6.75 -0.51 -9.52
CA ILE A 119 -7.27 -0.33 -8.16
C ILE A 119 -7.66 1.13 -7.92
N TYR A 120 -6.89 2.09 -8.43
CA TYR A 120 -7.24 3.51 -8.30
C TYR A 120 -8.49 3.84 -9.14
N ILE A 121 -8.63 3.25 -10.33
CA ILE A 121 -9.85 3.41 -11.13
C ILE A 121 -11.07 2.86 -10.37
N LEU A 122 -10.96 1.66 -9.79
CA LEU A 122 -12.02 1.07 -8.97
C LEU A 122 -12.34 1.93 -7.74
N TYR A 123 -11.32 2.54 -7.12
CA TYR A 123 -11.51 3.52 -6.05
C TYR A 123 -12.41 4.68 -6.51
N LEU A 124 -12.12 5.27 -7.68
CA LEU A 124 -12.90 6.40 -8.19
C LEU A 124 -14.33 6.02 -8.57
N ILE A 125 -14.55 4.79 -9.05
CA ILE A 125 -15.87 4.26 -9.42
C ILE A 125 -16.74 3.99 -8.18
N PHE A 126 -16.16 3.41 -7.12
CA PHE A 126 -16.93 2.94 -5.96
C PHE A 126 -16.95 3.91 -4.77
N ALA A 127 -16.00 4.85 -4.66
CA ALA A 127 -16.04 5.88 -3.60
C ALA A 127 -17.37 6.69 -3.55
N PRO A 128 -18.05 7.00 -4.67
CA PRO A 128 -19.39 7.60 -4.61
C PRO A 128 -20.45 6.78 -3.86
N ASN A 129 -20.33 5.45 -3.83
CA ASN A 129 -21.26 4.61 -3.05
C ASN A 129 -21.02 4.81 -1.55
N ASP A 130 -19.75 4.85 -1.14
CA ASP A 130 -19.38 5.09 0.25
C ASP A 130 -19.81 6.49 0.70
N LEU A 131 -19.69 7.50 -0.18
CA LEU A 131 -20.19 8.86 0.10
C LEU A 131 -21.71 8.89 0.36
N LYS A 132 -22.50 8.14 -0.42
CA LYS A 132 -23.96 8.03 -0.22
C LYS A 132 -24.30 7.30 1.10
N PHE A 133 -23.48 6.34 1.50
CA PHE A 133 -23.64 5.66 2.79
C PHE A 133 -23.32 6.60 3.97
N ILE A 134 -22.24 7.38 3.86
CA ILE A 134 -21.85 8.38 4.86
C ILE A 134 -22.91 9.46 4.99
N GLU A 135 -23.49 9.93 3.88
CA GLU A 135 -24.57 10.94 3.89
C GLU A 135 -25.77 10.52 4.74
N LYS A 136 -26.13 9.23 4.72
CA LYS A 136 -27.23 8.69 5.54
C LYS A 136 -26.88 8.55 7.03
N THR A 137 -25.59 8.51 7.36
CA THR A 137 -25.11 8.17 8.72
C THR A 137 -24.64 9.41 9.48
N SER A 138 -23.84 10.27 8.84
CA SER A 138 -23.20 11.43 9.47
C SER A 138 -22.94 12.55 8.44
N LEU A 139 -23.78 13.59 8.47
CA LEU A 139 -23.60 14.78 7.62
C LEU A 139 -22.29 15.53 7.91
N LYS A 140 -21.79 15.45 9.15
CA LYS A 140 -20.53 16.08 9.55
C LYS A 140 -19.35 15.49 8.77
N ASP A 141 -19.29 14.16 8.70
CA ASP A 141 -18.18 13.44 8.07
C ASP A 141 -18.26 13.49 6.53
N LEU A 142 -19.46 13.66 5.99
CA LEU A 142 -19.70 13.79 4.55
C LEU A 142 -18.87 14.91 3.91
N SER A 143 -18.76 16.06 4.58
CA SER A 143 -18.01 17.22 4.05
C SER A 143 -16.52 16.91 3.88
N SER A 144 -15.92 16.21 4.85
CA SER A 144 -14.53 15.76 4.81
C SER A 144 -14.33 14.70 3.75
N ALA A 145 -15.18 13.66 3.73
CA ALA A 145 -15.10 12.59 2.76
C ALA A 145 -15.25 13.10 1.31
N ARG A 146 -16.15 14.07 1.07
CA ARG A 146 -16.30 14.71 -0.25
C ARG A 146 -15.07 15.52 -0.65
N LYS A 147 -14.39 16.15 0.31
CA LYS A 147 -13.12 16.86 0.04
C LYS A 147 -12.02 15.87 -0.33
N GLU A 148 -11.88 14.77 0.42
CA GLU A 148 -10.93 13.69 0.11
C GLU A 148 -11.18 13.09 -1.28
N TYR A 149 -12.45 12.82 -1.62
CA TYR A 149 -12.79 12.30 -2.95
C TYR A 149 -12.43 13.28 -4.08
N ARG A 150 -12.69 14.58 -3.91
CA ARG A 150 -12.28 15.61 -4.89
C ARG A 150 -10.76 15.69 -5.03
N LEU A 151 -10.02 15.56 -3.93
CA LEU A 151 -8.56 15.48 -3.97
C LEU A 151 -8.10 14.21 -4.70
N ALA A 152 -8.73 13.06 -4.44
CA ALA A 152 -8.41 11.82 -5.14
C ALA A 152 -8.61 11.96 -6.67
N GLN A 153 -9.69 12.61 -7.11
CA GLN A 153 -9.92 12.88 -8.54
C GLN A 153 -8.83 13.80 -9.13
N LEU A 154 -8.47 14.87 -8.42
CA LEU A 154 -7.41 15.78 -8.86
C LEU A 154 -6.05 15.06 -8.96
N PHE A 155 -5.70 14.26 -7.96
CA PHE A 155 -4.44 13.51 -7.95
C PHE A 155 -4.42 12.41 -9.01
N PHE A 156 -5.56 11.77 -9.30
CA PHE A 156 -5.67 10.83 -10.41
C PHE A 156 -5.49 11.52 -11.76
N LEU A 157 -6.04 12.71 -11.96
CA LEU A 157 -5.79 13.51 -13.17
C LEU A 157 -4.30 13.84 -13.29
N MET A 158 -3.65 14.29 -12.20
CA MET A 158 -2.20 14.54 -12.20
C MET A 158 -1.39 13.28 -12.51
N LEU A 159 -1.82 12.12 -12.01
CA LEU A 159 -1.20 10.84 -12.32
C LEU A 159 -1.29 10.54 -13.81
N VAL A 160 -2.48 10.62 -14.43
CA VAL A 160 -2.66 10.38 -15.86
C VAL A 160 -1.81 11.35 -16.69
N MET A 161 -1.77 12.63 -16.32
CA MET A 161 -0.92 13.63 -16.97
C MET A 161 0.57 13.25 -16.88
N PHE A 162 1.04 12.83 -15.71
CA PHE A 162 2.40 12.35 -15.51
C PHE A 162 2.72 11.11 -16.35
N LEU A 163 1.85 10.10 -16.36
CA LEU A 163 2.05 8.89 -17.18
C LEU A 163 2.16 9.25 -18.66
N SER A 164 1.25 10.09 -19.16
CA SER A 164 1.24 10.50 -20.57
C SER A 164 2.48 11.29 -20.97
N SER A 165 2.94 12.22 -20.12
CA SER A 165 4.13 13.03 -20.41
C SER A 165 5.40 12.18 -20.41
N ILE A 166 5.53 11.24 -19.47
CA ILE A 166 6.68 10.34 -19.41
C ILE A 166 6.69 9.38 -20.61
N ILE A 167 5.54 8.82 -21.02
CA ILE A 167 5.47 7.97 -22.23
C ILE A 167 5.94 8.75 -23.46
N LEU A 168 5.51 10.00 -23.62
CA LEU A 168 5.94 10.86 -24.73
C LEU A 168 7.45 11.11 -24.69
N VAL A 169 7.99 11.46 -23.52
CA VAL A 169 9.44 11.69 -23.35
C VAL A 169 10.23 10.42 -23.66
N VAL A 170 9.82 9.27 -23.13
CA VAL A 170 10.46 7.98 -23.43
C VAL A 170 10.41 7.67 -24.91
N GLY A 171 9.26 7.87 -25.56
CA GLY A 171 9.12 7.68 -27.01
C GLY A 171 10.10 8.52 -27.82
N ILE A 172 10.34 9.78 -27.42
CA ILE A 172 11.35 10.65 -28.06
C ILE A 172 12.76 10.14 -27.77
N LEU A 173 13.06 9.78 -26.52
CA LEU A 173 14.40 9.35 -26.09
C LEU A 173 14.86 8.04 -26.75
N VAL A 174 13.94 7.07 -26.91
CA VAL A 174 14.27 5.77 -27.53
C VAL A 174 14.16 5.77 -29.05
N SER A 175 13.64 6.85 -29.64
CA SER A 175 13.63 7.04 -31.10
C SER A 175 15.00 7.45 -31.63
N ASP A 176 15.20 7.33 -32.93
CA ASP A 176 16.40 7.77 -33.65
C ASP A 176 16.66 9.29 -33.55
N ILE A 177 15.69 10.07 -33.06
CA ILE A 177 15.85 11.52 -32.82
C ILE A 177 16.92 11.78 -31.77
N VAL A 178 16.88 11.00 -30.68
CA VAL A 178 17.84 11.12 -29.58
C VAL A 178 18.78 9.93 -29.58
N GLY A 179 18.24 8.71 -29.58
CA GLY A 179 19.00 7.48 -29.49
C GLY A 179 19.02 6.87 -28.09
N THR A 180 18.97 5.54 -28.07
CA THR A 180 18.80 4.68 -26.89
C THR A 180 19.98 4.77 -25.93
N CYS A 181 21.19 4.88 -26.47
CA CYS A 181 22.44 4.89 -25.73
C CYS A 181 23.14 6.25 -25.69
N THR A 182 22.34 7.33 -25.68
CA THR A 182 22.88 8.65 -25.39
C THR A 182 22.99 8.91 -23.90
N HIS A 183 23.90 9.80 -23.53
CA HIS A 183 24.04 10.26 -22.15
C HIS A 183 22.73 10.84 -21.60
N THR A 184 21.96 11.54 -22.44
CA THR A 184 20.63 12.09 -22.08
C THR A 184 19.64 11.00 -21.71
N THR A 185 19.50 9.97 -22.55
CA THR A 185 18.61 8.82 -22.31
C THR A 185 19.02 8.05 -21.06
N TYR A 186 20.33 7.83 -20.88
CA TYR A 186 20.88 7.17 -19.68
C TYR A 186 20.57 7.94 -18.38
N ILE A 187 20.86 9.25 -18.35
CA ILE A 187 20.57 10.10 -17.19
C ILE A 187 19.08 10.11 -16.87
N PHE A 188 18.23 10.20 -17.90
CA PHE A 188 16.79 10.17 -17.72
C PHE A 188 16.35 8.86 -17.07
N GLY A 189 16.76 7.71 -17.63
CA GLY A 189 16.46 6.39 -17.08
C GLY A 189 16.93 6.25 -15.63
N TYR A 190 18.18 6.63 -15.33
CA TYR A 190 18.74 6.60 -13.98
C TYR A 190 17.98 7.52 -13.02
N GLY A 191 17.61 8.73 -13.47
CA GLY A 191 16.83 9.70 -12.72
C GLY A 191 15.45 9.18 -12.32
N MET A 192 14.76 8.45 -13.20
CA MET A 192 13.49 7.80 -12.89
C MET A 192 13.63 6.73 -11.79
N GLY A 193 14.75 6.01 -11.77
CA GLY A 193 15.06 5.05 -10.70
C GLY A 193 15.31 5.75 -9.36
N MET A 194 15.99 6.90 -9.39
CA MET A 194 16.18 7.70 -8.19
C MET A 194 14.88 8.32 -7.67
N LEU A 195 14.00 8.78 -8.56
CA LEU A 195 12.66 9.24 -8.21
C LEU A 195 11.86 8.13 -7.51
N SER A 196 11.87 6.92 -8.08
CA SER A 196 11.26 5.73 -7.47
C SER A 196 11.83 5.45 -6.06
N THR A 197 13.14 5.53 -5.89
CA THR A 197 13.79 5.34 -4.58
C THR A 197 13.34 6.38 -3.54
N ILE A 198 13.29 7.66 -3.92
CA ILE A 198 12.84 8.76 -3.03
C ILE A 198 11.38 8.54 -2.63
N ILE A 199 10.50 8.22 -3.58
CA ILE A 199 9.09 7.99 -3.30
C ILE A 199 8.91 6.76 -2.40
N THR A 200 9.67 5.69 -2.65
CA THR A 200 9.67 4.50 -1.80
C THR A 200 10.00 4.87 -0.36
N PHE A 201 11.02 5.71 -0.15
CA PHE A 201 11.38 6.17 1.18
C PHE A 201 10.22 6.89 1.88
N VAL A 202 9.51 7.76 1.16
CA VAL A 202 8.36 8.53 1.65
C VAL A 202 7.13 7.64 1.91
N GLN A 203 6.95 6.52 1.19
CA GLN A 203 5.76 5.67 1.33
C GLN A 203 5.69 4.98 2.70
N TRP A 204 6.80 4.43 3.17
CA TRP A 204 6.82 3.63 4.41
C TRP A 204 7.14 4.44 5.66
N SER A 205 7.85 5.57 5.50
CA SER A 205 8.30 6.40 6.62
C SER A 205 7.17 6.91 7.53
N PRO A 206 6.03 7.41 7.02
CA PRO A 206 4.93 7.88 7.87
C PRO A 206 4.36 6.78 8.76
N GLN A 207 4.23 5.55 8.25
CA GLN A 207 3.73 4.42 9.03
C GLN A 207 4.73 4.02 10.11
N ILE A 208 6.02 3.96 9.79
CA ILE A 208 7.09 3.69 10.77
C ILE A 208 7.07 4.74 11.88
N TYR A 209 7.02 6.03 11.51
CA TYR A 209 6.93 7.12 12.47
C TYR A 209 5.67 7.01 13.35
N LYS A 210 4.51 6.75 12.74
CA LYS A 210 3.25 6.58 13.45
C LYS A 210 3.30 5.42 14.44
N THR A 211 3.84 4.26 14.04
CA THR A 211 4.01 3.10 14.93
C THR A 211 4.92 3.42 16.12
N ILE A 212 6.01 4.16 15.91
CA ILE A 212 6.91 4.59 17.00
C ILE A 212 6.20 5.59 17.94
N ARG A 213 5.51 6.58 17.38
CA ARG A 213 4.83 7.63 18.14
C ARG A 213 3.68 7.07 18.97
N ASP A 214 2.82 6.28 18.33
CA ASP A 214 1.59 5.76 18.94
C ASP A 214 1.89 4.51 19.81
N LYS A 215 3.09 3.91 19.68
CA LYS A 215 3.52 2.69 20.39
C LYS A 215 2.50 1.55 20.28
N ALA A 216 1.79 1.51 19.16
CA ALA A 216 0.68 0.63 18.89
C ALA A 216 0.81 0.01 17.51
N VAL A 217 0.32 -1.23 17.37
CA VAL A 217 0.35 -2.00 16.12
C VAL A 217 -0.61 -1.39 15.08
N GLY A 218 -1.64 -0.67 15.54
CA GLY A 218 -2.68 -0.11 14.67
C GLY A 218 -3.46 -1.21 13.95
N SER A 219 -3.97 -0.90 12.76
CA SER A 219 -4.68 -1.85 11.89
C SER A 219 -3.75 -2.58 10.90
N PHE A 220 -2.45 -2.59 11.16
CA PHE A 220 -1.46 -3.12 10.22
C PHE A 220 -1.29 -4.63 10.39
N SER A 221 -1.36 -5.40 9.30
CA SER A 221 -1.24 -6.86 9.35
C SER A 221 0.22 -7.29 9.49
N ILE A 222 0.56 -7.90 10.62
CA ILE A 222 1.87 -8.53 10.85
C ILE A 222 2.07 -9.69 9.88
N ILE A 223 1.03 -10.49 9.64
CA ILE A 223 1.07 -11.66 8.74
C ILE A 223 1.44 -11.22 7.32
N MET A 224 0.83 -10.15 6.82
CA MET A 224 1.15 -9.59 5.51
C MET A 224 2.64 -9.25 5.40
N LEU A 225 3.20 -8.59 6.41
CA LEU A 225 4.61 -8.20 6.41
C LEU A 225 5.55 -9.40 6.58
N CYS A 226 5.17 -10.43 7.33
CA CYS A 226 5.91 -11.68 7.42
C CYS A 226 5.99 -12.42 6.07
N ILE A 227 4.97 -12.30 5.21
CA ILE A 227 4.99 -12.87 3.85
C ILE A 227 5.78 -11.95 2.90
N GLN A 228 5.57 -10.63 2.98
CA GLN A 228 6.22 -9.67 2.09
C GLN A 228 7.73 -9.53 2.35
N GLY A 229 8.19 -9.63 3.60
CA GLY A 229 9.61 -9.47 3.93
C GLY A 229 10.51 -10.49 3.20
N PRO A 230 10.27 -11.81 3.31
CA PRO A 230 11.00 -12.81 2.54
C PRO A 230 10.84 -12.62 1.03
N GLY A 231 9.61 -12.34 0.55
CA GLY A 231 9.36 -12.10 -0.87
C GLY A 231 10.17 -10.91 -1.42
N SER A 232 10.29 -9.83 -0.64
CA SER A 232 11.05 -8.64 -1.05
C SER A 232 12.55 -8.90 -1.10
N LEU A 233 13.09 -9.73 -0.19
CA LEU A 233 14.50 -10.15 -0.23
C LEU A 233 14.80 -11.06 -1.42
N ILE A 234 13.92 -12.01 -1.72
CA ILE A 234 14.07 -12.90 -2.88
C ILE A 234 14.07 -12.07 -4.17
N ASN A 235 13.15 -11.11 -4.28
CA ASN A 235 13.12 -10.21 -5.42
C ASN A 235 14.38 -9.33 -5.50
N LEU A 236 14.87 -8.79 -4.38
CA LEU A 236 16.11 -8.02 -4.34
C LEU A 236 17.33 -8.86 -4.78
N TYR A 237 17.44 -10.10 -4.29
CA TYR A 237 18.46 -11.05 -4.72
C TYR A 237 18.40 -11.30 -6.23
N TYR A 238 17.19 -11.51 -6.75
CA TYR A 238 16.96 -11.73 -8.17
C TYR A 238 17.42 -10.54 -9.03
N LEU A 239 17.11 -9.31 -8.62
CA LEU A 239 17.53 -8.10 -9.35
C LEU A 239 19.06 -7.92 -9.33
N ILE A 240 19.73 -8.14 -8.20
CA ILE A 240 21.17 -7.91 -8.08
C ILE A 240 21.99 -9.01 -8.75
N PHE A 241 21.70 -10.28 -8.43
CA PHE A 241 22.61 -11.38 -8.76
C PHE A 241 22.18 -12.18 -9.99
N VAL A 242 20.88 -12.26 -10.27
CA VAL A 242 20.36 -13.07 -11.37
C VAL A 242 20.16 -12.22 -12.63
N SER A 243 19.40 -11.13 -12.51
CA SER A 243 19.11 -10.23 -13.64
C SER A 243 20.18 -9.14 -13.84
N LYS A 244 21.08 -8.95 -12.86
CA LYS A 244 22.19 -7.98 -12.88
C LYS A 244 21.73 -6.56 -13.22
N GLU A 245 20.68 -6.11 -12.55
CA GLU A 245 20.10 -4.78 -12.75
C GLU A 245 21.00 -3.66 -12.27
N SER A 246 20.78 -2.46 -12.83
CA SER A 246 21.49 -1.25 -12.41
C SER A 246 21.15 -0.87 -10.95
N VAL A 247 22.06 -0.12 -10.31
CA VAL A 247 21.84 0.41 -8.95
C VAL A 247 20.57 1.23 -8.86
N SER A 248 20.29 2.08 -9.86
CA SER A 248 19.06 2.89 -9.90
C SER A 248 17.77 2.08 -9.90
N THR A 249 17.85 0.81 -10.30
CA THR A 249 16.73 -0.12 -10.34
C THR A 249 16.53 -0.80 -8.99
N TRP A 250 17.54 -1.50 -8.46
CA TRP A 250 17.36 -2.31 -7.25
C TRP A 250 17.41 -1.49 -5.95
N LEU A 251 17.91 -0.25 -5.97
CA LEU A 251 18.00 0.59 -4.77
C LEU A 251 16.63 0.86 -4.13
N ALA A 252 15.59 1.09 -4.93
CA ALA A 252 14.22 1.25 -4.43
C ALA A 252 13.74 -0.02 -3.67
N TYR A 253 14.05 -1.21 -4.22
CA TYR A 253 13.69 -2.49 -3.60
C TYR A 253 14.49 -2.79 -2.33
N LEU A 254 15.76 -2.34 -2.27
CA LEU A 254 16.56 -2.39 -1.05
C LEU A 254 15.94 -1.50 0.02
N CYS A 255 15.63 -0.24 -0.32
CA CYS A 255 14.98 0.70 0.60
C CYS A 255 13.65 0.15 1.14
N SER A 256 12.78 -0.37 0.27
CA SER A 256 11.52 -0.97 0.70
C SER A 256 11.73 -2.18 1.61
N SER A 257 12.68 -3.05 1.28
CA SER A 257 12.97 -4.23 2.10
C SER A 257 13.42 -3.83 3.50
N VAL A 258 14.37 -2.90 3.61
CA VAL A 258 14.82 -2.38 4.91
C VAL A 258 13.65 -1.79 5.72
N GLN A 259 12.79 -1.00 5.08
CA GLN A 259 11.63 -0.39 5.73
C GLN A 259 10.60 -1.43 6.18
N ILE A 260 10.34 -2.48 5.39
CA ILE A 260 9.46 -3.59 5.75
C ILE A 260 9.98 -4.30 7.01
N PHE A 261 11.28 -4.60 7.09
CA PHE A 261 11.84 -5.27 8.27
C PHE A 261 11.87 -4.38 9.51
N ILE A 262 12.14 -3.09 9.36
CA ILE A 262 12.04 -2.12 10.47
C ILE A 262 10.60 -2.08 10.99
N LEU A 263 9.62 -1.93 10.09
CA LEU A 263 8.21 -1.89 10.48
C LEU A 263 7.77 -3.20 11.13
N LEU A 264 8.11 -4.34 10.54
CA LEU A 264 7.79 -5.66 11.10
C LEU A 264 8.37 -5.84 12.50
N GLY A 265 9.64 -5.48 12.71
CA GLY A 265 10.29 -5.52 14.02
C GLY A 265 9.58 -4.65 15.05
N LEU A 266 9.21 -3.42 14.68
CA LEU A 266 8.45 -2.51 15.54
C LEU A 266 7.06 -3.05 15.90
N LEU A 267 6.33 -3.61 14.94
CA LEU A 267 5.00 -4.16 15.17
C LEU A 267 5.06 -5.38 16.10
N ILE A 268 6.00 -6.31 15.88
CA ILE A 268 6.21 -7.46 16.78
C ILE A 268 6.57 -7.00 18.19
N PHE A 269 7.46 -6.00 18.30
CA PHE A 269 7.87 -5.45 19.58
C PHE A 269 6.68 -4.84 20.35
N PHE A 270 5.91 -3.95 19.71
CA PHE A 270 4.77 -3.30 20.36
C PHE A 270 3.60 -4.26 20.60
N ASP A 271 3.37 -5.25 19.73
CA ASP A 271 2.37 -6.30 19.96
C ASP A 271 2.68 -7.08 21.25
N ARG A 272 3.92 -7.58 21.37
CA ARG A 272 4.37 -8.32 22.56
C ARG A 272 4.31 -7.45 23.82
N ARG A 273 4.75 -6.21 23.73
CA ARG A 273 4.70 -5.25 24.84
C ARG A 273 3.26 -4.96 25.28
N ASN A 274 2.35 -4.69 24.35
CA ASN A 274 0.97 -4.34 24.67
C ASN A 274 0.21 -5.54 25.24
N LYS A 275 0.48 -6.76 24.73
CA LYS A 275 -0.03 -8.00 25.32
C LYS A 275 0.48 -8.23 26.73
N ARG A 276 1.75 -7.90 27.01
CA ARG A 276 2.31 -7.98 28.37
C ARG A 276 1.62 -7.01 29.33
N ILE A 277 1.50 -5.73 28.96
CA ILE A 277 0.85 -4.71 29.79
C ILE A 277 -0.62 -5.05 30.04
N ALA A 278 -1.33 -5.56 29.02
CA ALA A 278 -2.73 -5.98 29.17
C ALA A 278 -2.90 -7.15 30.16
N ARG A 279 -1.92 -8.07 30.24
CA ARG A 279 -1.93 -9.16 31.23
C ARG A 279 -1.69 -8.62 32.64
N GLU A 280 -0.68 -7.77 32.82
CA GLU A 280 -0.34 -7.16 34.12
C GLU A 280 -1.52 -6.34 34.68
N LEU A 281 -2.23 -5.58 33.85
CA LEU A 281 -3.43 -4.83 34.26
C LEU A 281 -4.62 -5.72 34.61
N LYS A 282 -4.76 -6.86 33.91
CA LYS A 282 -5.81 -7.83 34.22
C LYS A 282 -5.55 -8.49 35.57
N GLU A 283 -4.31 -8.86 35.86
CA GLU A 283 -3.90 -9.44 37.14
C GLU A 283 -4.14 -8.47 38.31
N SER A 284 -3.74 -7.20 38.18
CA SER A 284 -3.97 -6.20 39.24
C SER A 284 -5.46 -5.94 39.51
N SER A 285 -6.30 -5.99 38.48
CA SER A 285 -7.76 -5.78 38.63
C SER A 285 -8.48 -6.93 39.35
N ILE A 286 -7.92 -8.15 39.28
CA ILE A 286 -8.46 -9.33 39.96
C ILE A 286 -8.08 -9.28 41.45
N GLU A 287 -6.82 -8.95 41.77
CA GLU A 287 -6.36 -8.82 43.16
C GLU A 287 -7.15 -7.74 43.93
N GLU A 288 -7.47 -6.62 43.29
CA GLU A 288 -8.25 -5.54 43.92
C GLU A 288 -9.71 -5.95 44.19
N GLN A 289 -10.29 -6.81 43.35
CA GLN A 289 -11.62 -7.40 43.60
C GLN A 289 -11.59 -8.44 44.71
N ASP A 290 -10.53 -9.24 44.84
CA ASP A 290 -10.40 -10.22 45.91
C ASP A 290 -10.20 -9.55 47.28
N ILE A 291 -9.52 -8.40 47.33
CA ILE A 291 -9.36 -7.62 48.57
C ILE A 291 -10.69 -6.97 49.00
N HIS A 292 -11.49 -6.46 48.05
CA HIS A 292 -12.77 -5.81 48.36
C HIS A 292 -13.96 -6.77 48.51
N SER A 293 -13.88 -8.01 48.01
CA SER A 293 -14.94 -9.03 48.13
C SER A 293 -14.99 -9.76 49.48
N GLY A 294 -14.26 -9.25 50.48
CA GLY A 294 -14.58 -9.47 51.89
C GLY A 294 -15.97 -8.96 52.33
N SER A 295 -16.75 -8.34 51.43
CA SER A 295 -18.17 -8.09 51.63
C SER A 295 -18.96 -8.47 50.37
N PRO A 296 -20.01 -9.30 50.47
CA PRO A 296 -20.71 -9.81 49.30
C PRO A 296 -21.61 -8.72 48.73
N ASN A 297 -21.41 -8.32 47.47
CA ASN A 297 -22.47 -8.11 46.47
C ASN A 297 -21.93 -7.54 45.13
N GLN A 298 -22.39 -8.17 44.04
CA GLN A 298 -22.61 -7.64 42.68
C GLN A 298 -21.39 -7.28 41.81
N SER A 299 -21.03 -8.08 40.81
CA SER A 299 -21.66 -8.33 39.50
C SER A 299 -21.25 -7.34 38.38
N VAL A 300 -20.57 -7.91 37.37
CA VAL A 300 -20.49 -7.52 35.95
C VAL A 300 -19.74 -6.23 35.59
N LEU A 301 -18.56 -6.41 34.98
CA LEU A 301 -18.05 -5.48 33.96
C LEU A 301 -17.48 -6.27 32.77
N ASN A 302 -18.29 -6.35 31.74
CA ASN A 302 -17.97 -6.93 30.44
C ASN A 302 -17.19 -5.88 29.62
N TYR A 303 -15.86 -5.80 29.80
CA TYR A 303 -15.04 -4.78 29.14
C TYR A 303 -14.66 -5.24 27.73
N LYS A 304 -15.33 -4.64 26.75
CA LYS A 304 -15.11 -4.82 25.32
C LYS A 304 -13.78 -4.16 24.91
N GLU A 305 -12.99 -4.91 24.16
CA GLU A 305 -11.66 -4.54 23.66
C GLU A 305 -11.63 -3.21 22.90
N THR A 306 -10.41 -2.66 22.78
CA THR A 306 -9.95 -1.55 21.93
C THR A 306 -10.02 -0.11 22.46
N HIS A 307 -9.35 0.21 23.57
CA HIS A 307 -8.77 1.57 23.71
C HIS A 307 -7.45 1.55 24.49
N PRO A 308 -6.34 2.05 23.93
CA PRO A 308 -5.08 2.20 24.65
C PRO A 308 -5.21 3.27 25.74
N LEU A 309 -4.62 2.95 26.88
CA LEU A 309 -4.74 3.62 28.17
C LEU A 309 -4.38 5.11 28.14
N LEU A 310 -5.25 5.88 28.78
CA LEU A 310 -4.96 7.09 29.56
C LEU A 310 -4.17 8.21 28.86
N PHE A 311 -4.91 9.04 28.12
CA PHE A 311 -4.67 10.49 28.13
C PHE A 311 -5.29 11.06 29.42
N THR A 312 -4.56 11.05 30.53
CA THR A 312 -4.90 11.90 31.69
C THR A 312 -4.49 13.33 31.33
N GLN A 313 -5.33 14.03 30.58
CA GLN A 313 -5.24 15.49 30.51
C GLN A 313 -5.81 16.04 31.82
N SER A 314 -4.91 16.51 32.68
CA SER A 314 -5.22 17.19 33.94
C SER A 314 -6.30 18.26 33.74
N PRO A 315 -7.50 18.11 34.33
CA PRO A 315 -8.48 19.17 34.31
C PRO A 315 -8.00 20.25 35.27
N SER A 316 -7.62 21.39 34.72
CA SER A 316 -7.43 22.63 35.45
C SER A 316 -8.66 22.91 36.32
N LEU A 317 -8.49 22.72 37.63
CA LEU A 317 -9.37 23.21 38.68
C LEU A 317 -9.54 24.73 38.53
N LYS A 318 -10.57 25.15 37.79
CA LYS A 318 -11.15 26.48 37.91
C LYS A 318 -12.54 26.34 38.54
N SER A 319 -12.50 26.38 39.87
CA SER A 319 -13.48 27.01 40.75
C SER A 319 -14.70 27.64 40.07
N GLN A 320 -15.83 26.93 40.08
CA GLN A 320 -17.15 27.55 40.15
C GLN A 320 -18.00 26.76 41.17
N GLN A 321 -17.68 26.98 42.45
CA GLN A 321 -18.63 26.77 43.54
C GLN A 321 -19.51 28.02 43.61
N GLN A 322 -20.79 27.89 43.27
CA GLN A 322 -21.91 28.55 43.95
C GLN A 322 -23.20 27.96 43.36
N ASN A 323 -23.73 26.92 44.00
CA ASN A 323 -24.74 26.97 45.06
C ASN A 323 -26.17 27.07 44.54
N ASN A 324 -26.86 25.93 44.70
CA ASN A 324 -28.20 25.78 45.23
C ASN A 324 -29.44 26.18 44.42
N ASN A 325 -30.18 25.10 44.15
CA ASN A 325 -31.57 24.88 44.51
C ASN A 325 -32.67 25.33 43.53
N ASN A 326 -33.29 24.28 42.99
CA ASN A 326 -34.73 24.01 43.03
C ASN A 326 -35.65 25.14 42.56
N ASN A 327 -36.28 24.95 41.41
CA ASN A 327 -37.63 24.39 41.44
C ASN A 327 -38.14 24.03 40.05
N ASN A 328 -38.76 22.85 40.00
CA ASN A 328 -39.71 22.43 38.98
C ASN A 328 -40.76 23.52 38.72
N ASN A 329 -41.14 23.71 37.46
CA ASN A 329 -42.50 23.37 37.02
C ASN A 329 -42.80 23.85 35.59
N ASN A 330 -43.55 22.98 34.90
CA ASN A 330 -44.55 23.27 33.88
C ASN A 330 -44.02 23.70 32.50
N ASN A 331 -44.05 22.77 31.54
CA ASN A 331 -45.21 22.41 30.71
C ASN A 331 -45.47 23.41 29.59
N SER A 332 -45.84 22.81 28.46
CA SER A 332 -46.64 23.38 27.37
C SER A 332 -45.86 23.81 26.12
N SER A 333 -45.94 22.90 25.14
CA SER A 333 -46.68 23.12 23.90
C SER A 333 -45.90 23.51 22.65
N ASN A 334 -46.03 22.62 21.67
CA ASN A 334 -46.62 22.85 20.34
C ASN A 334 -45.73 22.68 19.09
N GLN A 335 -46.27 21.77 18.26
CA GLN A 335 -46.38 21.80 16.80
C GLN A 335 -45.12 21.43 16.00
N ASN A 336 -45.03 20.16 15.56
CA ASN A 336 -45.63 19.60 14.34
C ASN A 336 -45.31 20.38 13.06
N GLN A 337 -44.28 19.93 12.35
CA GLN A 337 -44.30 19.87 10.89
C GLN A 337 -43.43 18.70 10.41
N SER A 338 -44.12 17.64 9.99
CA SER A 338 -43.58 16.48 9.30
C SER A 338 -44.39 16.30 8.03
N LYS A 339 -43.71 16.13 6.88
CA LYS A 339 -44.04 15.22 5.77
C LYS A 339 -43.30 15.64 4.49
N ASN A 340 -42.38 14.79 4.05
CA ASN A 340 -42.40 14.20 2.71
C ASN A 340 -41.26 13.18 2.60
N HIS A 341 -41.54 11.96 3.06
CA HIS A 341 -40.68 10.80 2.90
C HIS A 341 -41.35 9.88 1.87
N SER A 342 -40.82 9.84 0.65
CA SER A 342 -41.15 8.82 -0.34
C SER A 342 -40.11 7.69 -0.25
N ILE A 343 -40.65 6.52 0.03
CA ILE A 343 -40.04 5.22 0.30
C ILE A 343 -39.26 4.72 -0.93
N LEU A 344 -37.99 4.36 -0.75
CA LEU A 344 -37.34 3.35 -1.60
C LEU A 344 -36.67 2.33 -0.68
N ASN A 345 -37.33 1.20 -0.53
CA ASN A 345 -36.86 0.02 0.18
C ASN A 345 -35.64 -0.57 -0.56
N SER A 346 -34.48 -0.52 0.06
CA SER A 346 -33.42 -1.50 -0.18
C SER A 346 -32.72 -1.78 1.14
N SER A 347 -33.36 -2.64 1.93
CA SER A 347 -32.78 -3.31 3.08
C SER A 347 -31.64 -4.22 2.61
N PHE A 348 -30.39 -3.84 2.90
CA PHE A 348 -29.27 -4.77 2.92
C PHE A 348 -28.44 -4.48 4.18
N ASN A 349 -28.80 -5.19 5.25
CA ASN A 349 -28.01 -5.29 6.47
C ASN A 349 -26.70 -6.02 6.11
N SER A 350 -25.60 -5.28 5.92
CA SER A 350 -24.27 -5.88 5.95
C SER A 350 -23.75 -5.77 7.37
N SER A 351 -24.11 -6.76 8.19
CA SER A 351 -23.48 -7.02 9.48
C SER A 351 -22.03 -7.40 9.24
N TYR A 352 -21.13 -6.71 9.94
CA TYR A 352 -19.74 -7.10 10.15
C TYR A 352 -19.69 -8.56 10.61
N HIS A 353 -19.09 -9.45 9.83
CA HIS A 353 -18.58 -10.72 10.31
C HIS A 353 -17.06 -10.71 10.11
N GLU A 354 -16.35 -10.63 11.23
CA GLU A 354 -14.96 -11.08 11.33
C GLU A 354 -14.94 -12.57 11.02
N GLU A 355 -14.45 -12.91 9.83
CA GLU A 355 -14.13 -14.28 9.43
C GLU A 355 -12.82 -14.63 10.16
N ASN A 356 -12.97 -15.26 11.33
CA ASN A 356 -11.88 -15.96 11.98
C ASN A 356 -11.55 -17.19 11.13
N ASP A 357 -10.53 -17.05 10.27
CA ASP A 357 -9.86 -18.15 9.60
C ASP A 357 -9.22 -19.06 10.67
N ARG A 358 -10.01 -20.02 11.18
CA ARG A 358 -9.49 -21.22 11.84
C ARG A 358 -9.26 -22.25 10.74
N GLU A 359 -7.99 -22.39 10.38
CA GLU A 359 -7.46 -23.45 9.52
C GLU A 359 -7.99 -24.81 9.99
N GLU A 360 -8.82 -25.42 9.14
CA GLU A 360 -9.36 -26.76 9.31
C GLU A 360 -8.24 -27.75 8.97
N TYR A 361 -7.77 -28.43 10.02
CA TYR A 361 -6.76 -29.48 9.97
C TYR A 361 -7.32 -30.64 9.13
N SER A 362 -6.82 -30.77 7.90
CA SER A 362 -7.15 -31.88 7.01
C SER A 362 -6.43 -33.15 7.48
N ASP A 363 -7.08 -33.89 8.36
CA ASP A 363 -6.86 -35.34 8.53
C ASP A 363 -7.55 -36.06 7.37
N GLN A 364 -6.78 -36.58 6.41
CA GLN A 364 -7.18 -37.72 5.57
C GLN A 364 -5.97 -38.27 4.79
N ILE A 365 -5.45 -39.38 5.31
CA ILE A 365 -4.70 -40.51 4.68
C ILE A 365 -3.63 -40.18 3.64
#